data_AF-A0A0C3AJA7-F1
#
_entry.id   AF-A0A0C3AJA7-F1
#
_cell.length_a   1.000
_cell.length_b   1.000
_cell.length_c   1.000
_cell.angle_alpha   90.00
_cell.angle_beta   90.00
_cell.angle_gamma   90.00
#
_symmetry.space_group_name_H-M   'P 1'
#
loop_
_entity.id
_entity.type
_entity.pdbx_description
1 polymer ?
#
loop_
_entity_poly.entity_id
_entity_poly.type
_entity_poly.pdbx_seq_one_letter_code
_entity_poly.pdbx_strand_id
1 'polypeptide(L)'
;MTYLTPNQPEMYKIFQVGFMISAFTVGTLADTSFCKCRSGGSPDNDETQACCGDLQNSFGGLKYSVTHSRCDCATEALFNFQSQWAACCAQFDQDGYNCQIG
;
A
#
# COMPACT_ATOMS: atom_id res chain seq x y z
N MET A 1 -22.56 65.49 -13.68
CA MET A 1 -22.07 65.20 -15.04
C MET A 1 -20.61 64.80 -14.94
N THR A 2 -20.26 63.74 -15.68
CA THR A 2 -18.91 63.32 -16.09
C THR A 2 -18.18 62.30 -15.20
N TYR A 3 -17.71 61.26 -15.89
CA TYR A 3 -17.25 59.92 -15.51
C TYR A 3 -15.74 59.82 -15.17
N LEU A 4 -15.33 58.58 -14.80
CA LEU A 4 -14.00 57.91 -14.95
C LEU A 4 -13.12 57.98 -13.68
N THR A 5 -12.58 56.91 -13.06
CA THR A 5 -12.31 55.51 -13.46
C THR A 5 -12.12 54.66 -12.17
N PRO A 6 -12.50 53.37 -12.16
CA PRO A 6 -12.35 52.48 -11.01
C PRO A 6 -10.91 52.01 -10.78
N ASN A 7 -10.36 52.21 -9.57
CA ASN A 7 -9.24 51.41 -9.08
C ASN A 7 -9.79 50.06 -8.63
N GLN A 8 -9.64 49.05 -9.48
CA GLN A 8 -9.93 47.65 -9.18
C GLN A 8 -8.89 47.15 -8.16
N PRO A 9 -9.26 46.82 -6.92
CA PRO A 9 -8.42 45.94 -6.13
C PRO A 9 -8.47 44.56 -6.78
N GLU A 10 -7.28 44.03 -7.02
CA GLU A 10 -6.99 42.78 -7.71
C GLU A 10 -7.94 41.64 -7.33
N MET A 11 -8.43 40.93 -8.34
CA MET A 11 -9.10 39.64 -8.14
C MET A 11 -8.10 38.66 -7.50
N TYR A 12 -8.11 38.57 -6.18
CA TYR A 12 -7.59 37.40 -5.48
C TYR A 12 -8.51 36.22 -5.82
N LYS A 13 -8.18 35.50 -6.89
CA LYS A 13 -8.73 34.17 -7.17
C LYS A 13 -8.27 33.21 -6.06
N ILE A 14 -8.98 33.23 -4.94
CA ILE A 14 -8.89 32.16 -3.94
C ILE A 14 -9.85 31.06 -4.41
N PHE A 15 -9.45 30.37 -5.47
CA PHE A 15 -10.00 29.06 -5.81
C PHE A 15 -9.18 28.02 -5.06
N GLN A 16 -9.41 27.91 -3.77
CA GLN A 16 -8.87 26.83 -2.94
C GLN A 16 -9.94 26.36 -1.97
N VAL A 17 -10.82 25.50 -2.46
CA VAL A 17 -11.43 24.46 -1.61
C VAL A 17 -11.52 23.19 -2.45
N GLY A 18 -10.36 22.69 -2.86
CA GLY A 18 -10.23 21.27 -3.21
C GLY A 18 -10.28 20.51 -1.89
N PHE A 19 -11.43 19.90 -1.60
CA PHE A 19 -11.57 18.94 -0.51
C PHE A 19 -10.59 17.77 -0.72
N MET A 20 -9.37 17.90 -0.20
CA MET A 20 -8.48 16.77 0.08
C MET A 20 -9.05 16.03 1.29
N ILE A 21 -10.17 15.33 1.10
CA ILE A 21 -10.58 14.28 2.02
C ILE A 21 -10.61 12.99 1.23
N SER A 22 -9.43 12.45 1.01
CA SER A 22 -9.28 11.00 0.89
C SER A 22 -8.13 10.58 1.80
N ALA A 23 -8.21 11.05 3.04
CA ALA A 23 -7.78 10.22 4.15
C ALA A 23 -8.79 9.07 4.19
N PHE A 24 -8.48 7.98 3.47
CA PHE A 24 -8.90 6.67 3.92
C PHE A 24 -8.20 6.44 5.26
N THR A 25 -8.70 7.07 6.32
CA THR A 25 -8.51 6.61 7.68
C THR A 25 -9.20 5.27 7.77
N VAL A 26 -8.51 4.23 7.35
CA VAL A 26 -8.76 2.88 7.84
C VAL A 26 -8.02 2.81 9.17
N GLY A 27 -8.66 3.38 10.20
CA GLY A 27 -8.22 3.30 11.58
C GLY A 27 -8.44 1.90 12.15
N THR A 28 -7.88 0.89 11.52
CA THR A 28 -7.84 -0.48 12.04
C THR A 28 -6.40 -0.96 12.05
N LEU A 29 -5.76 -0.73 13.20
CA LEU A 29 -4.64 -1.51 13.74
C LEU A 29 -3.33 -1.36 12.94
N ALA A 30 -2.44 -0.55 13.50
CA ALA A 30 -1.02 -0.48 13.13
C ALA A 30 -0.29 -1.83 13.25
N ASP A 31 -0.98 -2.89 13.68
CA ASP A 31 -0.51 -4.25 13.68
C ASP A 31 -0.67 -4.95 12.34
N THR A 32 -1.32 -4.38 11.32
CA THR A 32 -1.49 -5.08 10.04
C THR A 32 -0.15 -5.11 9.27
N SER A 33 0.29 -6.26 8.77
CA SER A 33 1.49 -6.35 7.93
C SER A 33 1.23 -7.04 6.62
N PHE A 34 1.97 -6.68 5.58
CA PHE A 34 1.82 -7.24 4.25
C PHE A 34 3.15 -7.51 3.56
N CYS A 35 3.20 -8.56 2.75
CA CYS A 35 4.39 -8.89 1.96
C CYS A 35 4.06 -9.23 0.50
N LYS A 36 5.08 -9.08 -0.35
CA LYS A 36 5.02 -9.32 -1.80
C LYS A 36 6.36 -9.81 -2.35
N CYS A 37 6.36 -10.82 -3.22
CA CYS A 37 7.55 -11.26 -3.96
C CYS A 37 7.83 -10.32 -5.15
N ARG A 38 9.08 -10.31 -5.63
CA ARG A 38 9.52 -9.50 -6.77
C ARG A 38 10.33 -10.33 -7.77
N SER A 39 9.97 -10.21 -9.04
CA SER A 39 10.67 -10.80 -10.18
C SER A 39 10.98 -9.74 -11.24
N GLY A 40 12.22 -9.72 -11.75
CA GLY A 40 12.70 -8.70 -12.68
C GLY A 40 12.55 -7.27 -12.16
N GLY A 41 12.60 -7.04 -10.85
CA GLY A 41 12.40 -5.73 -10.22
C GLY A 41 10.93 -5.28 -10.17
N SER A 42 9.99 -6.10 -10.62
CA SER A 42 8.55 -5.84 -10.56
C SER A 42 7.87 -6.73 -9.53
N PRO A 43 6.70 -6.34 -8.98
CA PRO A 43 5.97 -7.18 -8.07
C PRO A 43 5.42 -8.43 -8.79
N ASP A 44 5.68 -9.61 -8.26
CA ASP A 44 5.21 -10.89 -8.81
C ASP A 44 3.95 -11.34 -8.07
N ASN A 45 2.80 -11.29 -8.73
CA ASN A 45 1.50 -11.53 -8.08
C ASN A 45 1.18 -13.02 -7.93
N ASP A 46 1.57 -13.83 -8.92
CA ASP A 46 1.29 -15.27 -8.94
C ASP A 46 2.10 -15.95 -7.83
N GLU A 47 3.38 -15.60 -7.72
CA GLU A 47 4.24 -16.16 -6.69
C GLU A 47 3.94 -15.59 -5.30
N THR A 48 3.54 -14.32 -5.23
CA THR A 48 3.01 -13.76 -3.98
C THR A 48 1.78 -14.53 -3.51
N GLN A 49 0.87 -14.92 -4.42
CA GLN A 49 -0.30 -15.70 -4.07
C GLN A 49 0.08 -17.12 -3.62
N ALA A 50 1.01 -17.78 -4.33
CA ALA A 50 1.52 -19.09 -3.97
C ALA A 50 2.14 -19.09 -2.57
N CYS A 51 3.06 -18.15 -2.30
CA CYS A 51 3.68 -17.98 -0.98
C CYS A 51 2.69 -17.63 0.12
N CYS A 52 1.68 -16.80 -0.19
CA CYS A 52 0.64 -16.47 0.77
C CYS A 52 -0.15 -17.72 1.19
N GLY A 53 -0.42 -18.62 0.25
CA GLY A 53 -1.10 -19.88 0.51
C GLY A 53 -0.24 -20.88 1.29
N ASP A 54 1.03 -21.03 0.92
CA ASP A 54 1.96 -21.96 1.58
C ASP A 54 2.17 -21.58 3.06
N LEU A 55 2.42 -20.29 3.29
CA LEU A 55 2.70 -19.75 4.61
C LEU A 55 1.44 -19.50 5.45
N GLN A 56 0.23 -19.66 4.88
CA GLN A 56 -1.04 -19.39 5.57
C GLN A 56 -1.16 -20.13 6.90
N ASN A 57 -0.67 -21.37 6.94
CA ASN A 57 -0.68 -22.22 8.12
C ASN A 57 0.40 -21.83 9.15
N SER A 58 1.49 -21.18 8.71
CA SER A 58 2.62 -20.79 9.57
C SER A 58 2.36 -19.51 10.34
N PHE A 59 1.68 -18.54 9.74
CA PHE A 59 1.46 -17.23 10.36
C PHE A 59 0.08 -17.04 10.97
N GLY A 60 -0.93 -17.81 10.53
CA GLY A 60 -2.30 -17.69 11.01
C GLY A 60 -2.94 -16.36 10.57
N GLY A 61 -4.01 -16.43 9.78
CA GLY A 61 -4.72 -15.22 9.35
C GLY A 61 -4.05 -14.45 8.21
N LEU A 62 -3.17 -15.11 7.44
CA LEU A 62 -2.77 -14.61 6.14
C LEU A 62 -3.94 -14.64 5.18
N LYS A 63 -4.09 -13.54 4.44
CA LYS A 63 -5.09 -13.38 3.41
C LYS A 63 -4.47 -12.70 2.21
N TYR A 64 -4.54 -13.37 1.07
CA TYR A 64 -4.17 -12.75 -0.19
C TYR A 64 -5.20 -11.68 -0.57
N SER A 65 -4.75 -10.43 -0.71
CA SER A 65 -5.55 -9.35 -1.26
C SER A 65 -5.37 -9.30 -2.76
N VAL A 66 -6.42 -9.64 -3.50
CA VAL A 66 -6.44 -9.53 -4.96
C VAL A 66 -6.30 -8.07 -5.39
N THR A 67 -6.91 -7.14 -4.66
CA THR A 67 -6.92 -5.70 -4.96
C THR A 67 -5.52 -5.07 -4.91
N HIS A 68 -4.71 -5.44 -3.92
CA HIS A 68 -3.34 -4.94 -3.78
C HIS A 68 -2.29 -5.93 -4.30
N SER A 69 -2.75 -7.11 -4.73
CA SER A 69 -1.97 -8.29 -5.12
C SER A 69 -0.85 -8.58 -4.12
N ARG A 70 -1.17 -8.57 -2.83
CA ARG A 70 -0.20 -8.76 -1.73
C ARG A 70 -0.79 -9.71 -0.70
N CYS A 71 0.05 -10.33 0.09
CA CYS A 71 -0.42 -11.10 1.23
C CYS A 71 -0.53 -10.18 2.43
N ASP A 72 -1.73 -9.99 2.98
CA ASP A 72 -1.98 -9.21 4.18
C ASP A 72 -2.13 -10.16 5.39
N CYS A 73 -1.66 -9.74 6.55
CA CYS A 73 -1.84 -10.39 7.83
C CYS A 73 -2.34 -9.34 8.83
N ALA A 74 -3.36 -9.68 9.62
CA ALA A 74 -3.92 -8.78 10.64
C ALA A 74 -2.98 -8.52 11.84
N THR A 75 -1.74 -9.02 11.78
CA THR A 75 -0.69 -8.86 12.79
C THR A 75 0.65 -8.57 12.11
N GLU A 76 1.66 -8.12 12.87
CA GLU A 76 3.02 -7.83 12.36
C GLU A 76 3.80 -9.09 12.01
N ALA A 77 3.19 -10.28 12.08
CA ALA A 77 3.84 -11.56 11.88
C ALA A 77 4.55 -11.64 10.51
N LEU A 78 3.92 -11.18 9.43
CA LEU A 78 4.57 -11.18 8.11
C LEU A 78 5.86 -10.35 8.10
N PHE A 79 5.84 -9.19 8.76
CA PHE A 79 7.01 -8.33 8.86
C PHE A 79 8.09 -8.94 9.76
N ASN A 80 7.71 -9.45 10.93
CA ASN A 80 8.63 -10.05 11.90
C ASN A 80 9.27 -11.35 11.40
N PHE A 81 8.57 -12.08 10.53
CA PHE A 81 9.02 -13.34 9.95
C PHE A 81 9.27 -13.23 8.44
N GLN A 82 9.68 -12.05 7.98
CA GLN A 82 10.01 -11.79 6.59
C GLN A 82 11.09 -12.73 6.02
N SER A 83 11.90 -13.39 6.86
CA SER A 83 12.86 -14.41 6.42
C SER A 83 12.19 -15.67 5.87
N GLN A 84 11.03 -16.08 6.40
CA GLN A 84 10.25 -17.20 5.85
C GLN A 84 9.59 -16.78 4.54
N TRP A 85 9.11 -15.52 4.48
CA TRP A 85 8.60 -14.94 3.26
C TRP A 85 9.69 -14.90 2.17
N ALA A 86 10.89 -14.44 2.53
CA ALA A 86 12.07 -14.45 1.67
C ALA A 86 12.41 -15.85 1.15
N ALA A 87 12.41 -16.84 2.05
CA ALA A 87 12.70 -18.23 1.71
C ALA A 87 11.66 -18.78 0.73
N CYS A 88 10.39 -18.42 0.89
CA CYS A 88 9.36 -18.79 -0.07
C CYS A 88 9.56 -18.13 -1.43
N CYS A 89 9.74 -16.79 -1.49
CA CYS A 89 9.98 -16.10 -2.77
C CYS A 89 11.23 -16.65 -3.48
N ALA A 90 12.29 -17.01 -2.74
CA ALA A 90 13.51 -17.57 -3.31
C ALA A 90 13.31 -18.95 -3.98
N GLN A 91 12.23 -19.69 -3.67
CA GLN A 91 11.91 -20.95 -4.35
C GLN A 91 11.51 -20.74 -5.82
N PHE A 92 11.09 -19.53 -6.17
CA PHE A 92 10.55 -19.18 -7.49
C PHE A 92 11.51 -18.32 -8.33
N ASP A 93 12.83 -18.40 -8.04
CA ASP A 93 13.88 -17.65 -8.75
C ASP A 93 13.66 -16.11 -8.74
N GLN A 94 13.08 -15.61 -7.65
CA GLN A 94 12.70 -14.19 -7.48
C GLN A 94 13.93 -13.32 -7.14
N ASP A 95 13.93 -12.06 -7.59
CA ASP A 95 15.00 -11.10 -7.28
C ASP A 95 14.90 -10.52 -5.85
N GLY A 96 13.73 -10.65 -5.22
CA GLY A 96 13.56 -10.26 -3.82
C GLY A 96 12.12 -10.29 -3.33
N TYR A 97 11.89 -9.55 -2.25
CA TYR A 97 10.58 -9.40 -1.62
C TYR A 97 10.45 -8.01 -0.98
N ASN A 98 9.22 -7.59 -0.68
CA ASN A 98 8.90 -6.37 0.04
C ASN A 98 7.88 -6.68 1.12
N CYS A 99 8.25 -6.48 2.38
CA CYS A 99 7.40 -6.64 3.56
C CYS A 99 7.27 -5.30 4.28
N GLN A 100 6.05 -4.93 4.69
CA GLN A 100 5.73 -3.63 5.30
C GLN A 100 4.63 -3.78 6.36
N ILE A 101 4.56 -2.84 7.28
CA ILE A 101 3.48 -2.68 8.27
C ILE A 101 2.56 -1.55 7.76
N GLY A 102 1.24 -1.75 7.78
CA GLY A 102 0.26 -0.72 7.38
C GLY A 102 -1.14 -1.22 7.10
#